data_AF-A0A7X1GWE7-F1
#
_entry.id   AF-A0A7X1GWE7-F1
#
_cell.length_a   1.000
_cell.length_b   1.000
_cell.length_c   1.000
_cell.angle_alpha   90.00
_cell.angle_beta   90.00
_cell.angle_gamma   90.00
#
_symmetry.space_group_name_H-M   'P 1'
#
loop_
_entity.id
_entity.type
_entity.pdbx_description
1 polymer ?
#
loop_
_entity_poly.entity_id
_entity_poly.type
_entity_poly.pdbx_seq_one_letter_code
_entity_poly.pdbx_strand_id
1 'polypeptide(L)'
;MKLPHPFVAGAVLTVSHFIASLSIIPLTLRVGEALGDGAAGSFLYCLLTVATKWLYFPILAMALYPRHWFPGNLIAIPIAINSLLWGGVCVLGLVVGRFWQTRRRR
;
A
#
# COMPACT_ATOMS: atom_id res chain seq x y z
N MET A 1 5.19 -7.98 25.50
CA MET A 1 4.98 -6.72 24.75
C MET A 1 3.48 -6.44 24.64
N LYS A 2 3.00 -5.28 25.10
CA LYS A 2 1.59 -4.87 24.89
C LYS A 2 1.44 -4.44 23.44
N LEU A 3 0.61 -5.13 22.66
CA LEU A 3 0.28 -4.71 21.30
C LEU A 3 -0.39 -3.32 21.36
N PRO A 4 0.01 -2.34 20.53
CA PRO A 4 -0.62 -1.03 20.49
C PRO A 4 -2.12 -1.14 20.24
N HIS A 5 -2.88 -0.11 20.62
CA HIS A 5 -4.32 -0.07 20.38
C HIS A 5 -4.59 -0.32 18.88
N PRO A 6 -5.54 -1.20 18.50
CA PRO A 6 -5.67 -1.66 17.12
C PRO A 6 -5.90 -0.50 16.15
N PHE A 7 -6.60 0.54 16.58
CA PHE A 7 -6.81 1.76 15.80
C PHE A 7 -5.53 2.58 15.60
N VAL A 8 -4.61 2.62 16.58
CA VAL A 8 -3.32 3.29 16.43
C VAL A 8 -2.44 2.52 15.44
N ALA A 9 -2.43 1.19 15.54
CA ALA A 9 -1.72 0.34 14.58
C ALA A 9 -2.26 0.52 13.15
N GLY A 10 -3.58 0.55 13.00
CA GLY A 10 -4.24 0.81 11.71
C GLY A 10 -3.91 2.19 11.15
N ALA A 11 -3.96 3.24 11.98
CA ALA A 11 -3.64 4.60 11.55
C ALA A 11 -2.18 4.76 11.11
N VAL A 12 -1.24 4.19 11.88
CA VAL A 12 0.19 4.18 11.51
C VAL A 12 0.40 3.45 10.19
N LEU A 13 -0.25 2.30 10.00
CA LEU A 13 -0.17 1.55 8.75
C LEU A 13 -0.73 2.36 7.57
N THR A 14 -1.91 2.98 7.73
CA THR A 14 -2.52 3.82 6.69
C THR A 14 -1.62 4.96 6.28
N VAL A 15 -1.07 5.73 7.23
CA VAL A 15 -0.19 6.87 6.91
C VAL A 15 1.10 6.40 6.24
N SER A 16 1.73 5.35 6.79
CA SER A 16 2.97 4.80 6.23
C SER A 16 2.76 4.26 4.82
N HIS A 17 1.67 3.52 4.62
CA HIS A 17 1.30 2.97 3.32
C HIS A 17 1.01 4.10 2.31
N PHE A 18 0.28 5.14 2.71
CA PHE A 18 -0.03 6.28 1.86
C PHE A 18 1.24 7.01 1.38
N ILE A 19 2.17 7.29 2.31
CA ILE A 19 3.45 7.93 1.97
C ILE A 19 4.27 7.02 1.04
N ALA A 20 4.36 5.73 1.32
CA ALA A 20 5.06 4.78 0.45
C ALA A 20 4.45 4.72 -0.96
N SER A 21 3.12 4.68 -1.08
CA SER A 21 2.41 4.69 -2.35
C SER A 21 2.60 5.99 -3.15
N LEU A 22 2.72 7.13 -2.48
CA LEU A 22 3.07 8.39 -3.14
C LEU A 22 4.52 8.41 -3.60
N SER A 23 5.42 7.82 -2.81
CA SER A 23 6.86 7.78 -3.08
C SER A 23 7.20 6.90 -4.27
N ILE A 24 6.38 5.88 -4.56
CA ILE A 24 6.63 4.96 -5.68
C ILE A 24 6.39 5.61 -7.05
N ILE A 25 5.58 6.68 -7.14
CA ILE A 25 5.32 7.39 -8.39
C ILE A 25 6.59 8.04 -8.95
N PRO A 26 7.30 8.93 -8.23
CA PRO A 26 8.56 9.47 -8.72
C PRO A 26 9.66 8.41 -8.85
N LEU A 27 9.63 7.36 -8.02
CA LEU A 27 10.61 6.27 -8.10
C LEU A 27 10.47 5.45 -9.39
N THR A 28 9.24 5.14 -9.80
CA THR A 28 8.97 4.44 -11.06
C THR A 28 9.36 5.27 -12.28
N LEU A 29 9.17 6.59 -12.24
CA LEU A 29 9.62 7.49 -13.31
C LEU A 29 11.14 7.51 -13.41
N ARG A 30 11.86 7.71 -12.29
CA ARG A 30 13.33 7.75 -12.28
C ARG A 30 13.95 6.42 -12.68
N VAL A 31 13.38 5.30 -12.24
CA VAL A 31 13.83 3.97 -12.65
C VAL A 31 13.52 3.75 -14.14
N GLY A 32 12.39 4.22 -14.65
CA GLY A 32 12.06 4.17 -16.08
C GLY A 32 13.06 4.94 -16.95
N GLU A 33 13.45 6.15 -16.53
CA GLU A 33 14.50 6.95 -17.19
C GLU A 33 15.85 6.24 -17.17
N ALA A 34 16.27 5.73 -16.01
CA ALA A 34 17.53 4.99 -15.86
C ALA A 34 17.56 3.66 -16.63
N LEU A 35 16.39 3.06 -16.90
CA LEU A 35 16.26 1.83 -17.70
C LEU A 35 16.30 2.10 -19.21
N GLY A 36 15.94 3.30 -19.65
CA GLY A 36 16.09 3.74 -21.04
C GLY A 36 17.52 3.62 -21.56
N ASP A 37 18.51 3.70 -20.65
CA ASP A 37 19.95 3.54 -20.92
C ASP A 37 20.44 2.07 -20.88
N GLY A 38 19.54 1.06 -20.90
CA GLY A 38 19.91 -0.33 -21.21
C GLY A 38 19.96 -1.31 -20.03
N ALA A 39 19.49 -0.94 -18.83
CA ALA A 39 19.54 -1.79 -17.63
C ALA A 39 18.31 -2.70 -17.42
N ALA A 40 17.65 -3.14 -18.51
CA ALA A 40 16.36 -3.84 -18.54
C ALA A 40 16.27 -5.18 -17.75
N GLY A 41 17.36 -5.63 -17.12
CA GLY A 41 17.41 -6.84 -16.28
C GLY A 41 17.75 -6.57 -14.80
N SER A 42 17.79 -5.32 -14.35
CA SER A 42 18.25 -5.00 -13.00
C SER A 42 17.26 -5.46 -11.91
N PHE A 43 17.79 -6.05 -10.83
CA PHE A 43 17.06 -6.45 -9.62
C PHE A 43 16.12 -5.35 -9.09
N LEU A 44 16.51 -4.09 -9.25
CA LEU A 44 15.74 -2.90 -8.86
C LEU A 44 14.39 -2.81 -9.60
N TYR A 45 14.34 -3.14 -10.89
CA TYR A 45 13.10 -3.13 -11.66
C TYR A 45 12.12 -4.22 -11.18
N CYS A 46 12.64 -5.42 -10.91
CA CYS A 46 11.84 -6.52 -10.36
C CYS A 46 11.28 -6.13 -8.98
N LEU A 47 12.14 -5.62 -8.09
CA LEU A 47 11.74 -5.16 -6.77
C LEU A 47 10.69 -4.05 -6.84
N LEU A 48 10.87 -3.06 -7.74
CA LEU A 48 9.92 -1.98 -7.94
C LEU A 48 8.58 -2.47 -8.47
N THR A 49 8.59 -3.42 -9.41
CA THR A 49 7.37 -4.03 -9.94
C THR A 49 6.58 -4.77 -8.86
N VAL A 50 7.28 -5.56 -8.03
CA VAL A 50 6.66 -6.28 -6.90
C VAL A 50 6.14 -5.29 -5.86
N ALA A 51 6.92 -4.28 -5.49
CA ALA A 51 6.51 -3.25 -4.53
C ALA A 51 5.26 -2.49 -5.02
N THR A 52 5.23 -2.12 -6.30
CA THR A 52 4.09 -1.42 -6.90
C THR A 52 2.83 -2.27 -6.88
N LYS A 53 2.95 -3.56 -7.21
CA LYS A 53 1.82 -4.51 -7.13
C LYS A 53 1.26 -4.62 -5.72
N TRP A 54 2.12 -4.72 -4.71
CA TRP A 54 1.70 -4.82 -3.31
C TRP A 54 1.06 -3.52 -2.79
N LEU A 55 1.70 -2.38 -3.06
CA LEU A 55 1.22 -1.06 -2.60
C LEU A 55 -0.08 -0.62 -3.28
N TYR A 56 -0.36 -1.10 -4.49
CA TYR A 56 -1.57 -0.75 -5.23
C TYR A 56 -2.66 -1.82 -5.15
N PHE A 57 -2.38 -2.98 -4.56
CA PHE A 57 -3.43 -3.93 -4.21
C PHE A 57 -4.23 -3.43 -2.99
N PRO A 58 -5.56 -3.62 -2.94
CA PRO A 58 -6.42 -4.25 -3.95
C PRO A 58 -7.03 -3.30 -5.01
N ILE A 59 -7.28 -2.03 -4.71
CA ILE A 59 -8.14 -1.17 -5.55
C ILE A 59 -7.45 -0.78 -6.87
N LEU A 60 -6.22 -0.30 -6.78
CA LEU A 60 -5.48 0.23 -7.93
C LEU A 60 -4.96 -0.90 -8.82
N ALA A 61 -4.68 -2.09 -8.25
CA ALA A 61 -4.26 -3.27 -8.98
C ALA A 61 -5.39 -3.93 -9.79
N MET A 62 -6.66 -3.81 -9.38
CA MET A 62 -7.80 -4.38 -10.10
C MET A 62 -8.27 -3.55 -11.31
N ALA A 63 -7.52 -2.51 -11.70
CA ALA A 63 -7.88 -1.59 -12.79
C ALA A 63 -9.28 -0.97 -12.65
N LEU A 64 -9.85 -0.96 -11.43
CA LEU A 64 -11.11 -0.27 -11.11
C LEU A 64 -10.98 1.26 -11.22
N TYR A 65 -9.78 1.76 -11.53
CA TYR A 65 -9.45 3.17 -11.64
C TYR A 65 -8.78 3.50 -12.98
N PRO A 66 -9.55 3.98 -13.97
CA PRO A 66 -8.99 4.47 -15.23
C PRO A 66 -8.23 5.79 -15.01
N ARG A 67 -6.94 5.83 -15.40
CA ARG A 67 -6.10 7.04 -15.29
C ARG A 67 -6.68 8.28 -15.97
N HIS A 68 -7.48 8.10 -17.02
CA HIS A 68 -8.08 9.21 -17.76
C HIS A 68 -9.17 9.96 -16.99
N TRP A 69 -9.79 9.34 -15.98
CA TRP A 69 -10.78 10.00 -15.12
C TRP A 69 -10.15 10.86 -14.01
N PHE A 70 -8.87 10.68 -13.72
CA PHE A 70 -8.19 11.37 -12.63
C PHE A 70 -6.82 11.90 -13.07
N PRO A 71 -6.79 12.99 -13.88
CA PRO A 71 -5.56 13.61 -14.31
C PRO A 71 -4.80 14.25 -13.14
N GLY A 72 -3.47 14.14 -13.16
CA GLY A 72 -2.57 14.82 -12.23
C GLY A 72 -2.70 14.35 -10.78
N ASN A 73 -2.91 15.30 -9.87
CA ASN A 73 -2.86 15.08 -8.41
C ASN A 73 -4.06 14.29 -7.87
N LEU A 74 -5.10 14.10 -8.67
CA LEU A 74 -6.31 13.37 -8.29
C LEU A 74 -6.07 11.87 -8.08
N ILE A 75 -4.93 11.33 -8.54
CA ILE A 75 -4.50 9.96 -8.24
C ILE A 75 -4.28 9.72 -6.73
N ALA A 76 -4.11 10.78 -5.93
CA ALA A 76 -4.02 10.67 -4.48
C ALA A 76 -5.30 10.11 -3.84
N ILE A 77 -6.47 10.31 -4.46
CA ILE A 77 -7.77 9.83 -3.95
C ILE A 77 -7.82 8.29 -3.88
N PRO A 78 -7.62 7.55 -4.98
CA PRO A 78 -7.61 6.08 -4.90
C PRO A 78 -6.46 5.54 -4.04
N ILE A 79 -5.32 6.23 -3.98
CA ILE A 79 -4.20 5.86 -3.09
C ILE A 79 -4.61 6.02 -1.61
N ALA A 80 -5.35 7.07 -1.27
CA ALA A 80 -5.87 7.28 0.07
C ALA A 80 -6.87 6.18 0.45
N ILE A 81 -7.82 5.85 -0.44
CA ILE A 81 -8.79 4.77 -0.21
C ILE A 81 -8.08 3.42 -0.05
N ASN A 82 -7.08 3.12 -0.89
CA ASN A 82 -6.30 1.89 -0.77
C ASN A 82 -5.57 1.79 0.57
N SER A 83 -4.96 2.89 1.02
CA SER A 83 -4.28 2.97 2.32
C SER A 83 -5.23 2.84 3.51
N LEU A 84 -6.46 3.35 3.37
CA LEU A 84 -7.51 3.18 4.39
C LEU A 84 -7.97 1.72 4.48
N LEU A 85 -8.09 1.02 3.35
CA LEU A 85 -8.40 -0.41 3.35
C LEU A 85 -7.32 -1.22 4.07
N TRP A 86 -6.04 -0.96 3.81
CA TRP A 86 -4.94 -1.63 4.51
C TRP A 86 -4.99 -1.40 6.02
N GLY A 87 -5.23 -0.16 6.45
CA GLY A 87 -5.43 0.16 7.86
C GLY A 87 -6.64 -0.57 8.46
N GLY A 88 -7.78 -0.56 7.76
CA GLY A 88 -9.00 -1.24 8.19
C GLY A 88 -8.84 -2.75 8.34
N VAL A 89 -8.19 -3.40 7.36
CA VAL A 89 -7.86 -4.84 7.42
C VAL A 89 -6.94 -5.13 8.61
N CYS A 90 -5.95 -4.27 8.87
CA CYS A 90 -5.07 -4.40 10.03
C CYS A 90 -5.85 -4.29 11.36
N VAL A 91 -6.72 -3.29 11.49
CA VAL A 91 -7.59 -3.13 12.68
C VAL A 91 -8.46 -4.38 12.86
N LEU A 92 -9.13 -4.84 11.79
CA LEU A 92 -10.00 -6.01 11.84
C LEU A 92 -9.24 -7.26 12.27
N GLY A 93 -8.07 -7.51 11.68
CA GLY A 93 -7.22 -8.66 12.04
C GLY A 93 -6.78 -8.63 13.49
N LEU A 94 -6.40 -7.46 14.01
CA LEU A 94 -6.03 -7.31 15.42
C LEU A 94 -7.22 -7.48 16.38
N VAL A 95 -8.39 -6.95 16.03
CA VAL A 95 -9.61 -7.10 16.85
C VAL A 95 -10.07 -8.56 16.88
N VAL A 96 -10.13 -9.22 15.72
CA VAL A 96 -10.49 -10.64 15.62
C VAL A 96 -9.46 -11.50 16.33
N GLY A 97 -8.16 -11.23 16.16
CA GLY A 97 -7.08 -11.93 16.84
C GLY A 97 -7.21 -11.84 18.36
N ARG A 98 -7.50 -10.64 18.89
CA ARG A 98 -7.78 -10.45 20.32
C ARG A 98 -9.02 -11.21 20.78
N PHE A 99 -10.11 -11.16 20.01
CA PHE A 99 -11.34 -11.90 20.32
C PHE A 99 -11.10 -13.41 20.42
N TRP A 100 -10.36 -13.97 19.47
CA TRP A 100 -9.97 -15.38 19.48
C TRP A 100 -9.05 -15.75 20.65
N GLN A 101 -8.10 -14.87 21.00
CA GLN A 101 -7.25 -15.07 22.17
C GLN A 101 -8.06 -15.07 23.48
N THR A 102 -9.05 -14.19 23.61
CA THR A 102 -9.93 -14.16 24.78
C THR A 102 -10.80 -15.43 24.85
N ARG A 103 -11.29 -15.92 23.70
CA ARG A 103 -12.09 -17.15 23.63
C ARG A 103 -11.29 -18.41 23.94
N ARG A 104 -10.00 -18.48 23.59
CA ARG A 104 -9.11 -19.62 23.93
C ARG A 104 -8.67 -19.65 25.40
N ARG A 105 -8.83 -18.56 26.14
CA ARG A 105 -8.43 -18.44 27.55
C ARG A 105 -9.58 -18.69 28.55
N ARG A 106 -10.80 -18.89 28.06
CA ARG A 106 -11.95 -19.37 28.83
C ARG A 106 -12.18 -20.83 28.50
#